data_AF-A0A142Y810-F1
#
_entry.id   AF-A0A142Y810-F1
#
_cell.length_a   1.000
_cell.length_b   1.000
_cell.length_c   1.000
_cell.angle_alpha   90.00
_cell.angle_beta   90.00
_cell.angle_gamma   90.00
#
_symmetry.space_group_name_H-M   'P 1'
#
loop_
_entity.id
_entity.type
_entity.pdbx_description
1 polymer ?
#
loop_
_entity_poly.entity_id
_entity_poly.type
_entity_poly.pdbx_seq_one_letter_code
_entity_poly.pdbx_strand_id
1 'polypeptide(L)'
;MQRFSLLALEYHVAHGCNLSCQQCSHYGNFHLAGKLPTLADAESEYSRWSHRLKPTRFALLGGEPLLNPAILEHIQLARKHWYDSDLMLVTNGFFLHRFPELPRVLVDTECQLEISQHGTHQDYLERFRDVKAIVWSWRTQYPKLCINIRKSHKGWMRQYKIVDGMPMPFNSEPDAAYRVCMQRTCTQLVNGRLAKCPALAYWPQLETKARLESISEWDLFRSYEACPPTASDDELRSFLETKSIPQCALCPSRRVAFRHPSPLQRSNLQ
;
A
#
# COMPACT_ATOMS: atom_id res chain seq x y z
N MET A 1 16.66 -17.58 -17.03
CA MET A 1 16.92 -16.13 -17.20
C MET A 1 17.10 -15.50 -15.82
N GLN A 2 17.97 -14.50 -15.69
CA GLN A 2 18.17 -13.78 -14.44
C GLN A 2 16.97 -12.86 -14.19
N ARG A 3 16.38 -12.91 -12.99
CA ARG A 3 15.27 -12.01 -12.60
C ARG A 3 15.81 -10.64 -12.18
N PHE A 4 15.05 -9.58 -12.46
CA PHE A 4 15.35 -8.20 -12.06
C PHE A 4 15.06 -7.96 -10.59
N SER A 5 16.02 -7.41 -9.86
CA SER A 5 15.86 -7.10 -8.43
C SER A 5 15.16 -5.76 -8.20
N LEU A 6 14.35 -5.69 -7.15
CA LEU A 6 13.71 -4.47 -6.66
C LEU A 6 13.52 -4.52 -5.14
N LEU A 7 13.51 -3.37 -4.48
CA LEU A 7 13.50 -3.31 -3.01
C LEU A 7 12.17 -3.75 -2.38
N ALA A 8 11.05 -3.38 -2.99
CA ALA A 8 9.73 -3.82 -2.56
C ALA A 8 8.76 -3.88 -3.73
N LEU A 9 7.90 -4.89 -3.70
CA LEU A 9 6.72 -5.01 -4.56
C LEU A 9 5.51 -5.19 -3.67
N GLU A 10 4.47 -4.39 -3.88
CA GLU A 10 3.27 -4.37 -3.06
C GLU A 10 2.05 -4.76 -3.88
N TYR A 11 1.14 -5.52 -3.28
CA TYR A 11 -0.11 -5.94 -3.91
C TYR A 11 -1.29 -5.63 -2.99
N HIS A 12 -2.27 -4.93 -3.56
CA HIS A 12 -3.53 -4.63 -2.87
C HIS A 12 -4.43 -5.86 -2.89
N VAL A 13 -4.72 -6.45 -1.74
CA VAL A 13 -5.74 -7.51 -1.60
C VAL A 13 -7.10 -6.97 -1.16
N ALA A 14 -7.20 -5.68 -0.86
CA ALA A 14 -8.46 -4.99 -0.59
C ALA A 14 -8.32 -3.47 -0.82
N HIS A 15 -9.22 -2.86 -1.60
CA HIS A 15 -9.22 -1.40 -1.82
C HIS A 15 -9.84 -0.61 -0.66
N GLY A 16 -10.90 -1.15 -0.04
CA GLY A 16 -11.57 -0.52 1.09
C GLY A 16 -10.74 -0.54 2.38
N CYS A 17 -11.01 0.40 3.28
CA CYS A 17 -10.43 0.46 4.62
C CYS A 17 -11.51 0.81 5.65
N ASN A 18 -11.36 0.30 6.87
CA ASN A 18 -12.17 0.64 8.04
C ASN A 18 -11.66 1.88 8.81
N LEU A 19 -10.59 2.52 8.32
CA LEU A 19 -10.03 3.77 8.84
C LEU A 19 -10.07 4.85 7.76
N SER A 20 -10.08 6.12 8.19
CA SER A 20 -10.08 7.29 7.30
C SER A 20 -8.84 8.15 7.52
N CYS A 21 -7.66 7.53 7.46
CA CYS A 21 -6.38 8.22 7.68
C CYS A 21 -6.16 9.30 6.62
N GLN A 22 -6.25 10.59 6.97
CA GLN A 22 -6.20 11.68 5.99
C GLN A 22 -4.84 11.89 5.28
N GLN A 23 -3.89 10.97 5.44
CA GLN A 23 -2.60 10.97 4.73
C GLN A 23 -2.33 9.59 4.11
N CYS A 24 -3.38 8.80 3.90
CA CYS A 24 -3.26 7.50 3.28
C CYS A 24 -2.66 7.67 1.87
N SER A 25 -1.50 7.05 1.64
CA SER A 25 -0.86 7.04 0.31
C SER A 25 -1.59 6.18 -0.72
N HIS A 26 -2.61 5.44 -0.27
CA HIS A 26 -3.52 4.64 -1.08
C HIS A 26 -4.90 5.29 -1.17
N TYR A 27 -5.03 6.54 -0.72
CA TYR A 27 -6.27 7.34 -0.72
C TYR A 27 -7.48 6.68 -0.01
N GLY A 28 -7.23 5.75 0.92
CA GLY A 28 -8.29 5.05 1.65
C GLY A 28 -9.26 5.95 2.42
N ASN A 29 -8.85 7.18 2.76
CA ASN A 29 -9.72 8.19 3.36
C ASN A 29 -10.82 8.73 2.44
N PHE A 30 -10.73 8.51 1.13
CA PHE A 30 -11.78 8.82 0.17
C PHE A 30 -12.74 7.64 -0.03
N HIS A 31 -12.54 6.52 0.65
CA HIS A 31 -13.37 5.31 0.52
C HIS A 31 -13.53 4.90 -0.95
N LEU A 32 -12.40 4.76 -1.64
CA LEU A 32 -12.34 4.41 -3.04
C LEU A 32 -13.14 3.12 -3.30
N ALA A 33 -14.00 3.17 -4.31
CA ALA A 33 -14.71 1.99 -4.77
C ALA A 33 -13.74 1.02 -5.45
N GLY A 34 -13.95 -0.28 -5.26
CA GLY A 34 -13.17 -1.30 -5.93
C GLY A 34 -13.68 -2.69 -5.59
N LYS A 35 -13.66 -3.58 -6.59
CA LYS A 35 -13.92 -5.01 -6.36
C LYS A 35 -12.79 -5.57 -5.51
N LEU A 36 -13.11 -6.43 -4.53
CA LEU A 36 -12.08 -7.17 -3.81
C LEU A 36 -11.32 -8.08 -4.79
N PRO A 37 -9.98 -7.98 -4.86
CA PRO A 37 -9.15 -8.87 -5.68
C PRO A 37 -9.37 -10.33 -5.31
N THR A 38 -9.63 -11.15 -6.32
CA THR A 38 -9.80 -12.59 -6.18
C THR A 38 -8.46 -13.31 -6.31
N LEU A 39 -8.39 -14.58 -5.91
CA LEU A 39 -7.21 -15.41 -6.12
C LEU A 39 -6.88 -15.59 -7.61
N ALA A 40 -7.90 -15.62 -8.47
CA ALA A 40 -7.72 -15.71 -9.92
C ALA A 40 -7.09 -14.43 -10.50
N ASP A 41 -7.50 -13.26 -10.00
CA ASP A 41 -6.87 -11.98 -10.36
C ASP A 41 -5.40 -12.00 -9.93
N ALA A 42 -5.12 -12.36 -8.68
CA ALA A 42 -3.76 -12.41 -8.13
C ALA A 42 -2.85 -13.44 -8.85
N GLU A 43 -3.30 -14.67 -9.11
CA GLU A 43 -2.52 -15.68 -9.85
C GLU A 43 -2.22 -15.20 -11.28
N SER A 44 -3.19 -14.59 -11.96
CA SER A 44 -3.01 -14.02 -13.30
C SER A 44 -1.99 -12.89 -13.30
N GLU A 45 -1.98 -12.02 -12.29
CA GLU A 45 -1.00 -10.93 -12.18
C GLU A 45 0.39 -11.44 -11.75
N TYR A 46 0.47 -12.33 -10.77
CA TYR A 46 1.73 -12.87 -10.27
C TYR A 46 2.45 -13.72 -11.30
N SER A 47 1.74 -14.55 -12.06
CA SER A 47 2.33 -15.41 -13.10
C SER A 47 3.02 -14.59 -14.21
N ARG A 48 2.50 -13.40 -14.54
CA ARG A 48 3.08 -12.48 -15.53
C ARG A 48 4.41 -11.87 -15.08
N TRP A 49 4.68 -11.81 -13.77
CA TRP A 49 5.82 -11.06 -13.23
C TRP A 49 6.81 -11.88 -12.40
N SER A 50 6.38 -12.93 -11.72
CA SER A 50 7.22 -13.73 -10.80
C SER A 50 8.44 -14.37 -11.48
N HIS A 51 8.34 -14.68 -12.77
CA HIS A 51 9.44 -15.20 -13.58
C HIS A 51 10.42 -14.11 -14.06
N ARG A 52 10.06 -12.81 -13.97
CA ARG A 52 10.88 -11.67 -14.36
C ARG A 52 11.45 -10.89 -13.17
N LEU A 53 10.74 -10.87 -12.04
CA LEU A 53 11.07 -10.03 -10.88
C LEU A 53 11.53 -10.86 -9.68
N LYS A 54 12.46 -10.29 -8.91
CA LYS A 54 12.92 -10.79 -7.62
C LYS A 54 12.87 -9.65 -6.59
N PRO A 55 11.69 -9.37 -6.01
CA PRO A 55 11.58 -8.37 -4.96
C PRO A 55 12.29 -8.85 -3.70
N THR A 56 13.02 -7.95 -3.02
CA THR A 56 13.53 -8.25 -1.67
C THR A 56 12.37 -8.45 -0.72
N ARG A 57 11.38 -7.54 -0.76
CA ARG A 57 10.15 -7.64 0.03
C ARG A 57 8.93 -7.73 -0.88
N PHE A 58 8.05 -8.69 -0.62
CA PHE A 58 6.72 -8.73 -1.23
C PHE A 58 5.68 -8.46 -0.15
N ALA A 59 4.91 -7.38 -0.30
CA ALA A 59 3.95 -6.97 0.71
C ALA A 59 2.50 -7.14 0.22
N LEU A 60 1.75 -7.96 0.93
CA LEU A 60 0.30 -8.01 0.85
C LEU A 60 -0.25 -6.90 1.75
N LEU A 61 -0.97 -5.97 1.15
CA LEU A 61 -1.57 -4.86 1.87
C LEU A 61 -2.88 -4.42 1.21
N GLY A 62 -3.43 -3.32 1.68
CA GLY A 62 -4.76 -2.87 1.31
C GLY A 62 -5.02 -1.46 1.81
N GLY A 63 -6.23 -0.99 1.56
CA GLY A 63 -6.88 -0.13 2.55
C GLY A 63 -6.86 -0.86 3.90
N GLU A 64 -7.52 -2.02 3.99
CA GLU A 64 -7.33 -3.00 5.06
C GLU A 64 -7.42 -4.43 4.49
N PRO A 65 -6.32 -5.19 4.45
CA PRO A 65 -6.31 -6.52 3.82
C PRO A 65 -7.22 -7.55 4.51
N LEU A 66 -7.45 -7.43 5.82
CA LEU A 66 -8.32 -8.34 6.56
C LEU A 66 -9.83 -8.10 6.30
N LEU A 67 -10.17 -7.20 5.39
CA LEU A 67 -11.52 -7.14 4.79
C LEU A 67 -11.72 -8.19 3.70
N ASN A 68 -10.64 -8.76 3.14
CA ASN A 68 -10.73 -9.84 2.17
C ASN A 68 -10.88 -11.19 2.90
N PRO A 69 -12.00 -11.93 2.75
CA PRO A 69 -12.18 -13.20 3.42
C PRO A 69 -11.19 -14.27 2.95
N ALA A 70 -10.64 -14.15 1.74
CA ALA A 70 -9.66 -15.08 1.17
C ALA A 70 -8.19 -14.71 1.48
N ILE A 71 -7.96 -13.94 2.56
CA ILE A 71 -6.62 -13.43 2.89
C ILE A 71 -5.61 -14.55 3.15
N LEU A 72 -6.04 -15.65 3.75
CA LEU A 72 -5.15 -16.77 4.07
C LEU A 72 -4.62 -17.42 2.79
N GLU A 73 -5.50 -17.62 1.82
CA GLU A 73 -5.20 -18.17 0.51
C GLU A 73 -4.33 -17.20 -0.30
N HIS A 74 -4.56 -15.89 -0.19
CA HIS A 74 -3.70 -14.88 -0.82
C HIS A 74 -2.26 -14.92 -0.30
N ILE A 75 -2.06 -15.16 1.01
CA ILE A 75 -0.72 -15.31 1.61
C ILE A 75 -0.03 -16.55 1.06
N GLN A 76 -0.74 -17.68 1.00
CA GLN A 76 -0.20 -18.93 0.44
C GLN A 76 0.17 -18.78 -1.04
N LEU A 77 -0.71 -18.13 -1.81
CA LEU A 77 -0.49 -17.83 -3.22
C LEU A 77 0.74 -16.93 -3.42
N ALA A 78 0.88 -15.88 -2.61
CA ALA A 78 2.04 -15.00 -2.67
C ALA A 78 3.34 -15.77 -2.38
N ARG A 79 3.35 -16.67 -1.38
CA ARG A 79 4.54 -17.51 -1.10
C ARG A 79 4.89 -18.42 -2.28
N LYS A 80 3.92 -18.97 -3.01
CA LYS A 80 4.17 -19.79 -4.21
C LYS A 80 4.91 -19.01 -5.30
N HIS A 81 4.51 -17.77 -5.57
CA HIS A 81 5.09 -16.96 -6.65
C HIS A 81 6.35 -16.18 -6.25
N TRP A 82 6.42 -15.75 -4.99
CA TRP A 82 7.48 -14.90 -4.43
C TRP A 82 8.26 -15.68 -3.37
N TYR A 83 8.60 -16.92 -3.70
CA TYR A 83 9.15 -17.90 -2.76
C TYR A 83 10.47 -17.47 -2.11
N ASP A 84 11.26 -16.65 -2.80
CA ASP A 84 12.55 -16.14 -2.32
C ASP A 84 12.53 -14.66 -1.92
N SER A 85 11.35 -14.13 -1.63
CA SER A 85 11.14 -12.79 -1.07
C SER A 85 10.82 -12.85 0.42
N ASP A 86 11.17 -11.77 1.13
CA ASP A 86 10.65 -11.49 2.46
C ASP A 86 9.16 -11.12 2.33
N LEU A 87 8.28 -12.07 2.65
CA LEU A 87 6.85 -11.90 2.54
C LEU A 87 6.32 -11.16 3.77
N MET A 88 5.42 -10.19 3.57
CA MET A 88 4.78 -9.48 4.68
C MET A 88 3.30 -9.21 4.44
N LEU A 89 2.51 -9.30 5.51
CA LEU A 89 1.13 -8.84 5.59
C LEU A 89 1.08 -7.53 6.39
N VAL A 90 0.66 -6.43 5.76
CA VAL A 90 0.55 -5.12 6.40
C VAL A 90 -0.92 -4.78 6.69
N THR A 91 -1.29 -4.73 7.97
CA THR A 91 -2.68 -4.51 8.43
C THR A 91 -2.75 -3.45 9.53
N ASN A 92 -3.91 -2.80 9.72
CA ASN A 92 -4.16 -2.00 10.92
C ASN A 92 -4.50 -2.84 12.16
N GLY A 93 -4.80 -4.13 11.97
CA GLY A 93 -4.97 -5.12 13.03
C GLY A 93 -6.39 -5.21 13.63
N PHE A 94 -7.33 -4.33 13.30
CA PHE A 94 -8.66 -4.29 13.93
C PHE A 94 -9.53 -5.52 13.64
N PHE A 95 -9.18 -6.30 12.61
CA PHE A 95 -9.90 -7.51 12.24
C PHE A 95 -9.15 -8.81 12.50
N LEU A 96 -8.03 -8.79 13.23
CA LEU A 96 -7.26 -10.01 13.53
C LEU A 96 -8.10 -11.09 14.21
N HIS A 97 -9.06 -10.70 15.06
CA HIS A 97 -9.99 -11.62 15.75
C HIS A 97 -10.84 -12.47 14.80
N ARG A 98 -11.01 -12.05 13.53
CA ARG A 98 -11.79 -12.79 12.53
C ARG A 98 -11.02 -13.93 11.88
N PHE A 99 -9.71 -14.00 12.08
CA PHE A 99 -8.82 -14.96 11.42
C PHE A 99 -7.97 -15.70 12.46
N PRO A 100 -8.57 -16.59 13.28
CA PRO A 100 -7.82 -17.34 14.30
C PRO A 100 -6.73 -18.24 13.71
N GLU A 101 -6.88 -18.67 12.45
CA GLU A 101 -5.89 -19.48 11.72
C GLU A 101 -4.74 -18.67 11.11
N LEU A 102 -4.84 -17.34 11.09
CA LEU A 102 -3.83 -16.47 10.48
C LEU A 102 -2.40 -16.70 11.03
N PRO A 103 -2.17 -16.83 12.35
CA PRO A 103 -0.83 -17.10 12.89
C PRO A 103 -0.19 -18.35 12.31
N ARG A 104 -0.98 -19.41 12.13
CA ARG A 104 -0.51 -20.67 11.58
C ARG A 104 -0.08 -20.50 10.14
N VAL A 105 -0.92 -19.88 9.31
CA VAL A 105 -0.61 -19.59 7.90
C VAL A 105 0.62 -18.70 7.77
N LEU A 106 0.76 -17.67 8.61
CA LEU A 106 1.92 -16.78 8.61
C LEU A 106 3.22 -17.52 8.94
N VAL A 107 3.20 -18.45 9.90
CA VAL A 107 4.36 -19.31 10.22
C VAL A 107 4.68 -20.25 9.05
N ASP A 108 3.68 -20.97 8.53
CA ASP A 108 3.86 -21.97 7.47
C ASP A 108 4.35 -21.33 6.15
N THR A 109 4.05 -20.05 5.94
CA THR A 109 4.46 -19.28 4.76
C THR A 109 5.62 -18.32 5.03
N GLU A 110 6.25 -18.37 6.21
CA GLU A 110 7.31 -17.44 6.62
C GLU A 110 6.96 -15.97 6.31
N CYS A 111 5.69 -15.61 6.51
CA CYS A 111 5.15 -14.29 6.25
C CYS A 111 5.17 -13.46 7.53
N GLN A 112 5.85 -12.31 7.48
CA GLN A 112 5.90 -11.39 8.60
C GLN A 112 4.58 -10.63 8.76
N LEU A 113 4.09 -10.53 9.99
CA LEU A 113 2.95 -9.66 10.32
C LEU A 113 3.43 -8.25 10.68
N GLU A 114 2.99 -7.27 9.91
CA GLU A 114 3.27 -5.85 10.12
C GLU A 114 2.01 -5.10 10.51
N ILE A 115 1.89 -4.75 11.79
CA ILE A 115 0.72 -4.04 12.32
C ILE A 115 1.01 -2.55 12.37
N SER A 116 0.23 -1.78 11.64
CA SER A 116 0.36 -0.32 11.58
C SER A 116 -0.52 0.37 12.61
N GLN A 117 0.09 1.11 13.55
CA GLN A 117 -0.62 2.00 14.47
C GLN A 117 -0.83 3.38 13.81
N HIS A 118 -2.07 3.64 13.42
CA HIS A 118 -2.51 4.79 12.62
C HIS A 118 -2.91 6.03 13.45
N GLY A 119 -3.04 5.91 14.77
CA GLY A 119 -3.51 7.02 15.61
C GLY A 119 -2.93 7.02 17.02
N THR A 120 -3.13 8.15 17.70
CA THR A 120 -2.73 8.38 19.11
C THR A 120 -3.89 8.89 19.95
N HIS A 121 -5.08 9.03 19.37
CA HIS A 121 -6.28 9.51 20.07
C HIS A 121 -6.83 8.43 20.98
N GLN A 122 -7.47 8.83 22.08
CA GLN A 122 -7.86 7.91 23.15
C GLN A 122 -8.80 6.79 22.64
N ASP A 123 -9.85 7.16 21.90
CA ASP A 123 -10.79 6.26 21.23
C ASP A 123 -10.10 5.22 20.35
N TYR A 124 -9.09 5.64 19.58
CA TYR A 124 -8.27 4.77 18.76
C TYR A 124 -7.39 3.85 19.62
N LEU A 125 -6.72 4.40 20.63
CA LEU A 125 -5.81 3.65 21.49
C LEU A 125 -6.54 2.60 22.32
N GLU A 126 -7.76 2.86 22.75
CA GLU A 126 -8.64 1.90 23.42
C GLU A 126 -8.88 0.68 22.52
N ARG A 127 -9.33 0.88 21.29
CA ARG A 127 -9.50 -0.21 20.31
C ARG A 127 -8.19 -0.92 19.96
N PHE A 128 -7.09 -0.17 19.90
CA PHE A 128 -5.77 -0.74 19.59
C PHE A 128 -5.19 -1.57 20.75
N ARG A 129 -5.73 -1.46 21.99
CA ARG A 129 -5.35 -2.37 23.09
C ARG A 129 -5.79 -3.80 22.78
N ASP A 130 -6.96 -4.00 22.18
CA ASP A 130 -7.45 -5.33 21.82
C ASP A 130 -6.54 -5.99 20.78
N VAL A 131 -6.09 -5.22 19.79
CA VAL A 131 -5.08 -5.66 18.81
C VAL A 131 -3.81 -6.14 19.52
N LYS A 132 -3.28 -5.34 20.45
CA LYS A 132 -2.08 -5.70 21.21
C LYS A 132 -2.27 -6.94 22.06
N ALA A 133 -3.46 -7.14 22.65
CA ALA A 133 -3.77 -8.33 23.42
C ALA A 133 -3.76 -9.59 22.55
N ILE A 134 -4.36 -9.53 21.36
CA ILE A 134 -4.31 -10.62 20.37
C ILE A 134 -2.86 -10.92 19.97
N VAL A 135 -2.08 -9.88 19.62
CA VAL A 135 -0.67 -10.02 19.24
C VAL A 135 0.17 -10.64 20.34
N TRP A 136 -0.04 -10.24 21.59
CA TRP A 136 0.69 -10.80 22.72
C TRP A 136 0.36 -12.28 22.93
N SER A 137 -0.92 -12.65 22.82
CA SER A 137 -1.36 -14.05 22.84
C SER A 137 -0.70 -14.86 21.72
N TRP A 138 -0.71 -14.34 20.49
CA TRP A 138 -0.11 -15.01 19.33
C TRP A 138 1.41 -15.18 19.46
N ARG A 139 2.14 -14.20 20.00
CA ARG A 139 3.58 -14.32 20.25
C ARG A 139 3.91 -15.48 21.20
N THR A 140 3.07 -15.70 22.20
CA THR A 140 3.22 -16.81 23.15
C THR A 140 2.89 -18.15 22.51
N GLN A 141 1.79 -18.21 21.74
CA GLN A 141 1.32 -19.45 21.10
C GLN A 141 2.15 -19.87 19.88
N TYR A 142 2.73 -18.92 19.16
CA TYR A 142 3.48 -19.14 17.92
C TYR A 142 4.87 -18.49 18.01
N PRO A 143 5.86 -19.10 18.69
CA PRO A 143 7.17 -18.50 18.90
C PRO A 143 7.96 -18.18 17.61
N LYS A 144 7.64 -18.86 16.50
CA LYS A 144 8.25 -18.61 15.17
C LYS A 144 7.61 -17.44 14.42
N LEU A 145 6.46 -16.93 14.89
CA LEU A 145 5.73 -15.88 14.21
C LEU A 145 6.44 -14.52 14.39
N CYS A 146 6.89 -13.94 13.28
CA CYS A 146 7.49 -12.62 13.27
C CYS A 146 6.41 -11.53 13.23
N ILE A 147 6.22 -10.80 14.33
CA ILE A 147 5.26 -9.68 14.41
C ILE A 147 5.97 -8.39 14.79
N ASN A 148 5.77 -7.36 13.98
CA ASN A 148 6.23 -6.01 14.27
C ASN A 148 5.04 -5.02 14.32
N ILE A 149 5.11 -4.07 15.26
CA ILE A 149 4.11 -3.01 15.40
C ILE A 149 4.78 -1.67 15.06
N ARG A 150 4.36 -1.05 13.96
CA ARG A 150 4.91 0.21 13.45
C ARG A 150 4.06 1.40 13.91
N LYS A 151 4.72 2.46 14.34
CA LYS A 151 4.06 3.75 14.67
C LYS A 151 3.85 4.58 13.40
N SER A 152 2.99 4.09 12.51
CA SER A 152 2.77 4.68 11.19
C SER A 152 2.35 6.15 11.26
N HIS A 153 1.56 6.54 12.27
CA HIS A 153 1.20 7.95 12.53
C HIS A 153 2.38 8.93 12.65
N LYS A 154 3.61 8.48 12.92
CA LYS A 154 4.80 9.38 13.01
C LYS A 154 5.43 9.73 11.67
N GLY A 155 5.20 8.93 10.65
CA GLY A 155 5.96 8.95 9.40
C GLY A 155 5.14 9.37 8.18
N TRP A 156 3.99 10.02 8.36
CA TRP A 156 3.11 10.26 7.22
C TRP A 156 3.31 11.62 6.58
N MET A 157 3.11 11.61 5.27
CA MET A 157 3.21 12.75 4.39
C MET A 157 2.01 12.69 3.45
N ARG A 158 1.12 13.68 3.54
CA ARG A 158 -0.02 13.78 2.62
C ARG A 158 0.49 14.07 1.21
N GLN A 159 -0.01 13.37 0.21
CA GLN A 159 0.43 13.47 -1.18
C GLN A 159 -0.29 14.58 -1.98
N TYR A 160 -1.27 15.24 -1.38
CA TYR A 160 -2.06 16.32 -1.98
C TYR A 160 -2.31 17.45 -0.95
N LYS A 161 -2.61 18.65 -1.44
CA LYS A 161 -3.15 19.76 -0.65
C LYS A 161 -4.67 19.68 -0.61
N ILE A 162 -5.30 20.33 0.36
CA ILE A 162 -6.74 20.61 0.31
C ILE A 162 -6.90 22.10 0.05
N VAL A 163 -7.59 22.45 -1.03
CA VAL A 163 -7.97 23.82 -1.40
C VAL A 163 -9.47 23.81 -1.66
N ASP A 164 -10.22 24.63 -0.93
CA ASP A 164 -11.69 24.70 -1.02
C ASP A 164 -12.40 23.34 -0.93
N GLY A 165 -11.89 22.47 -0.05
CA GLY A 165 -12.42 21.13 0.18
C GLY A 165 -11.93 20.07 -0.82
N MET A 166 -11.23 20.46 -1.88
CA MET A 166 -10.80 19.58 -2.96
C MET A 166 -9.33 19.16 -2.85
N PRO A 167 -8.98 17.91 -3.20
CA PRO A 167 -7.59 17.48 -3.30
C PRO A 167 -6.90 18.12 -4.53
N MET A 168 -5.87 18.91 -4.27
CA MET A 168 -5.06 19.58 -5.29
C MET A 168 -3.61 19.09 -5.25
N PRO A 169 -2.93 18.99 -6.40
CA PRO A 169 -1.55 18.53 -6.43
C PRO A 169 -0.61 19.62 -5.90
N PHE A 170 0.58 19.21 -5.48
CA PHE A 170 1.68 20.14 -5.28
C PHE A 170 2.26 20.61 -6.62
N ASN A 171 3.08 21.65 -6.56
CA ASN A 171 3.95 22.05 -7.66
C ASN A 171 5.38 22.12 -7.10
N SER A 172 6.10 21.02 -7.23
CA SER A 172 7.42 20.79 -6.65
C SER A 172 8.43 20.42 -7.73
N GLU A 173 9.72 20.57 -7.42
CA GLU A 173 10.77 19.93 -8.22
C GLU A 173 10.73 18.39 -8.04
N PRO A 174 10.65 17.59 -9.13
CA PRO A 174 10.55 16.13 -9.08
C PRO A 174 11.56 15.47 -8.15
N ASP A 175 12.83 15.81 -8.30
CA ASP A 175 13.92 15.23 -7.51
C ASP A 175 13.83 15.59 -6.03
N ALA A 176 13.37 16.80 -5.73
CA ALA A 176 13.17 17.23 -4.35
C ALA A 176 12.03 16.43 -3.69
N ALA A 177 10.91 16.25 -4.39
CA ALA A 177 9.80 15.42 -3.93
C ALA A 177 10.22 13.95 -3.76
N TYR A 178 10.94 13.38 -4.72
CA TYR A 178 11.47 12.02 -4.64
C TYR A 178 12.38 11.82 -3.42
N ARG A 179 13.28 12.77 -3.14
CA ARG A 179 14.22 12.69 -2.01
C ARG A 179 13.55 12.64 -0.65
N VAL A 180 12.40 13.29 -0.47
CA VAL A 180 11.68 13.28 0.82
C VAL A 180 10.62 12.17 0.92
N CYS A 181 10.21 11.60 -0.22
CA CYS A 181 9.14 10.62 -0.33
C CYS A 181 9.45 9.31 0.42
N MET A 182 8.52 8.90 1.28
CA MET A 182 8.61 7.64 2.03
C MET A 182 8.11 6.42 1.26
N GLN A 183 7.42 6.64 0.13
CA GLN A 183 6.84 5.60 -0.72
C GLN A 183 7.65 5.35 -2.00
N ARG A 184 8.85 5.95 -2.11
CA ARG A 184 9.68 5.94 -3.33
C ARG A 184 10.21 4.57 -3.74
N THR A 185 10.10 3.58 -2.86
CA THR A 185 10.46 2.17 -3.10
C THR A 185 9.26 1.25 -3.13
N CYS A 186 8.04 1.77 -2.95
CA CYS A 186 6.81 1.00 -2.81
C CYS A 186 6.15 0.78 -4.18
N THR A 187 6.87 0.09 -5.07
CA THR A 187 6.35 -0.27 -6.39
C THR A 187 5.11 -1.15 -6.23
N GLN A 188 4.05 -0.83 -6.95
CA GLN A 188 2.78 -1.57 -6.88
C GLN A 188 2.66 -2.51 -8.08
N LEU A 189 2.22 -3.74 -7.84
CA LEU A 189 1.61 -4.58 -8.86
C LEU A 189 0.10 -4.32 -8.85
N VAL A 190 -0.41 -3.71 -9.92
CA VAL A 190 -1.82 -3.31 -10.03
C VAL A 190 -2.30 -3.47 -11.47
N ASN A 191 -3.46 -4.11 -11.64
CA ASN A 191 -4.06 -4.38 -12.95
C ASN A 191 -3.08 -5.06 -13.94
N GLY A 192 -2.22 -5.95 -13.40
CA GLY A 192 -1.20 -6.68 -14.14
C GLY A 192 0.00 -5.85 -14.60
N ARG A 193 0.12 -4.59 -14.16
CA ARG A 193 1.21 -3.66 -14.50
C ARG A 193 1.99 -3.24 -13.27
N LEU A 194 3.22 -2.73 -13.46
CA LEU A 194 4.00 -2.13 -12.40
C LEU A 194 3.81 -0.61 -12.36
N ALA A 195 3.29 -0.10 -11.25
CA ALA A 195 3.23 1.32 -10.97
C ALA A 195 4.34 1.75 -9.99
N LYS A 196 4.91 2.93 -10.21
CA LYS A 196 6.09 3.42 -9.47
C LYS A 196 5.86 3.56 -7.97
N CYS A 197 4.65 3.94 -7.58
CA CYS A 197 4.27 4.19 -6.19
C CYS A 197 2.75 4.07 -6.03
N PRO A 198 2.24 3.96 -4.79
CA PRO A 198 0.80 3.87 -4.54
C PRO A 198 0.02 5.13 -4.99
N ALA A 199 0.63 6.31 -4.94
CA ALA A 199 -0.01 7.56 -5.37
C ALA A 199 -0.49 7.50 -6.82
N LEU A 200 0.33 6.90 -7.69
CA LEU A 200 0.05 6.74 -9.12
C LEU A 200 -0.83 5.52 -9.39
N ALA A 201 -0.60 4.42 -8.68
CA ALA A 201 -1.39 3.19 -8.82
C ALA A 201 -2.88 3.42 -8.60
N TYR A 202 -3.23 4.23 -7.59
CA TYR A 202 -4.62 4.45 -7.18
C TYR A 202 -5.15 5.84 -7.56
N TRP A 203 -4.36 6.64 -8.31
CA TRP A 203 -4.80 7.94 -8.81
C TRP A 203 -6.11 7.86 -9.61
N PRO A 204 -6.30 6.95 -10.58
CA PRO A 204 -7.53 6.92 -11.37
C PRO A 204 -8.80 6.75 -10.53
N GLN A 205 -8.70 6.00 -9.43
CA GLN A 205 -9.82 5.80 -8.50
C GLN A 205 -10.13 7.07 -7.71
N LEU A 206 -9.10 7.80 -7.27
CA LEU A 206 -9.24 9.08 -6.59
C LEU A 206 -9.86 10.12 -7.54
N GLU A 207 -9.35 10.22 -8.77
CA GLU A 207 -9.83 11.15 -9.78
C GLU A 207 -11.34 11.02 -10.01
N THR A 208 -11.82 9.81 -10.28
CA THR A 208 -13.26 9.54 -10.45
C THR A 208 -14.04 9.81 -9.17
N LYS A 209 -13.51 9.42 -8.00
CA LYS A 209 -14.23 9.55 -6.73
C LYS A 209 -14.45 11.02 -6.34
N ALA A 210 -13.42 11.83 -6.46
CA ALA A 210 -13.41 13.24 -6.09
C ALA A 210 -13.73 14.18 -7.26
N ARG A 211 -14.12 13.64 -8.44
CA ARG A 211 -14.52 14.40 -9.64
C ARG A 211 -13.47 15.42 -10.09
N LEU A 212 -12.22 14.95 -10.25
CA LEU A 212 -11.04 15.79 -10.55
C LEU A 212 -10.70 15.88 -12.04
N GLU A 213 -11.56 15.34 -12.92
CA GLU A 213 -11.29 15.20 -14.35
C GLU A 213 -11.08 16.56 -15.05
N SER A 214 -11.73 17.62 -14.55
CA SER A 214 -11.64 18.97 -15.11
C SER A 214 -10.45 19.79 -14.60
N ILE A 215 -9.70 19.29 -13.62
CA ILE A 215 -8.61 20.04 -12.96
C ILE A 215 -7.29 19.77 -13.66
N SER A 216 -6.87 20.66 -14.55
CA SER A 216 -5.67 20.50 -15.41
C SER A 216 -4.35 20.27 -14.65
N GLU A 217 -4.25 20.72 -13.39
CA GLU A 217 -3.04 20.55 -12.58
C GLU A 217 -2.69 19.08 -12.32
N TRP A 218 -3.64 18.17 -12.52
CA TRP A 218 -3.45 16.72 -12.43
C TRP A 218 -2.99 16.04 -13.74
N ASP A 219 -2.80 16.78 -14.84
CA ASP A 219 -2.46 16.21 -16.16
C ASP A 219 -1.19 15.35 -16.15
N LEU A 220 -0.20 15.69 -15.32
CA LEU A 220 1.01 14.86 -15.19
C LEU A 220 0.70 13.47 -14.61
N PHE A 221 -0.21 13.37 -13.63
CA PHE A 221 -0.65 12.08 -13.12
C PHE A 221 -1.49 11.32 -14.16
N ARG A 222 -2.36 11.99 -14.91
CA ARG A 222 -3.17 11.38 -15.98
C ARG A 222 -2.32 10.80 -17.12
N SER A 223 -1.21 11.45 -17.46
CA SER A 223 -0.26 11.00 -18.50
C SER A 223 0.71 9.91 -18.04
N TYR A 224 0.62 9.45 -16.79
CA TYR A 224 1.48 8.39 -16.29
C TYR A 224 1.13 7.02 -16.89
N GLU A 225 2.15 6.33 -17.42
CA GLU A 225 2.00 4.97 -17.91
C GLU A 225 2.70 3.96 -16.99
N ALA A 226 1.94 2.97 -16.50
CA ALA A 226 2.48 1.85 -15.75
C ALA A 226 3.16 0.82 -16.67
N CYS A 227 4.29 0.27 -16.24
CA CYS A 227 5.09 -0.68 -17.02
C CYS A 227 4.28 -1.97 -17.28
N PRO A 228 4.02 -2.32 -18.56
CA PRO A 228 3.28 -3.52 -18.90
C PRO A 228 4.14 -4.79 -18.80
N PRO A 229 3.53 -5.97 -18.63
CA PRO A 229 4.26 -7.25 -18.59
C PRO A 229 4.93 -7.58 -19.94
N THR A 230 4.47 -6.96 -21.03
CA THR A 230 5.03 -7.06 -22.38
C THR A 230 6.25 -6.16 -22.61
N ALA A 231 6.62 -5.30 -21.64
CA ALA A 231 7.81 -4.46 -21.75
C ALA A 231 9.05 -5.35 -21.96
N SER A 232 9.93 -4.92 -22.85
CA SER A 232 11.26 -5.52 -23.03
C SER A 232 12.07 -5.48 -21.73
N ASP A 233 13.15 -6.25 -21.69
CA ASP A 233 14.06 -6.27 -20.53
C ASP A 233 14.75 -4.92 -20.30
N ASP A 234 15.01 -4.15 -21.37
CA ASP A 234 15.59 -2.80 -21.27
C ASP A 234 14.58 -1.78 -20.77
N GLU A 235 13.32 -1.84 -21.22
CA GLU A 235 12.23 -1.00 -20.69
C GLU A 235 11.95 -1.31 -19.22
N LEU A 236 11.95 -2.59 -18.83
CA LEU A 236 11.76 -2.99 -17.44
C LEU A 236 12.94 -2.52 -16.57
N ARG A 237 14.17 -2.68 -17.03
CA ARG A 237 15.37 -2.17 -16.34
C ARG A 237 15.30 -0.66 -16.16
N SER A 238 15.04 0.07 -17.24
CA SER A 238 14.87 1.53 -17.23
C SER A 238 13.77 1.94 -16.26
N PHE A 239 12.62 1.24 -16.29
CA PHE A 239 11.56 1.45 -15.32
C PHE A 239 12.10 1.27 -13.91
N LEU A 240 12.71 0.14 -13.54
CA LEU A 240 13.15 -0.12 -12.16
C LEU A 240 14.23 0.86 -11.67
N GLU A 241 15.19 1.22 -12.53
CA GLU A 241 16.32 2.09 -12.18
C GLU A 241 15.95 3.58 -12.12
N THR A 242 14.90 4.00 -12.84
CA THR A 242 14.44 5.40 -12.82
C THR A 242 13.99 5.79 -11.42
N LYS A 243 14.69 6.74 -10.79
CA LYS A 243 14.37 7.19 -9.44
C LYS A 243 13.21 8.18 -9.48
N SER A 244 13.48 9.38 -9.95
CA SER A 244 12.52 10.47 -10.07
C SER A 244 11.87 10.48 -11.45
N ILE A 245 10.59 10.88 -11.51
CA ILE A 245 9.80 11.00 -12.74
C ILE A 245 9.04 12.32 -12.72
N PRO A 246 8.57 12.86 -13.87
CA PRO A 246 7.85 14.15 -13.92
C PRO A 246 6.69 14.22 -12.92
N GLN A 247 5.94 13.13 -12.74
CA GLN A 247 4.83 13.03 -11.79
C GLN A 247 5.22 13.35 -10.34
N CYS A 248 6.49 13.13 -9.94
CA CYS A 248 6.94 13.51 -8.61
C CYS A 248 6.75 15.00 -8.33
N ALA A 249 6.64 15.87 -9.36
CA ALA A 249 6.31 17.28 -9.18
C ALA A 249 4.97 17.53 -8.49
N LEU A 250 4.01 16.60 -8.62
CA LEU A 250 2.68 16.73 -7.99
C LEU A 250 2.67 16.30 -6.51
N CYS A 251 3.80 15.81 -5.99
CA CYS A 251 4.00 15.44 -4.59
C CYS A 251 4.70 16.55 -3.79
N PRO A 252 4.62 16.54 -2.45
CA PRO A 252 5.33 17.52 -1.62
C PRO A 252 6.85 17.32 -1.67
N SER A 253 7.60 18.42 -1.80
CA SER A 253 9.06 18.46 -1.72
C SER A 253 9.61 18.62 -0.30
N ARG A 254 8.74 18.80 0.69
CA ARG A 254 9.10 18.97 2.10
C ARG A 254 8.15 18.20 3.01
N ARG A 255 8.67 17.71 4.13
CA ARG A 255 7.83 17.12 5.19
C ARG A 255 7.13 18.23 5.94
N VAL A 256 5.81 18.25 5.85
CA VAL A 256 4.97 19.16 6.63
C VAL A 256 4.43 18.40 7.84
N ALA A 257 4.66 18.95 9.04
CA ALA A 257 4.03 18.41 10.24
C ALA A 257 2.51 18.47 10.08
N PHE A 258 1.84 17.34 10.27
CA PHE A 258 0.40 17.24 10.12
C PHE A 258 -0.20 16.79 11.44
N ARG A 259 -1.15 17.59 11.96
CA ARG A 259 -1.91 17.19 13.14
C ARG A 259 -3.01 16.23 12.69
N HIS A 260 -2.83 14.95 13.01
CA HIS A 260 -3.75 13.91 12.60
C HIS A 260 -5.06 14.02 13.37
N PRO A 261 -6.23 14.05 12.69
CA PRO A 261 -7.50 13.74 13.34
C PRO A 261 -7.58 12.25 13.65
N SER A 262 -8.62 11.84 14.40
CA SER A 262 -8.82 10.41 14.71
C SER A 262 -8.99 9.66 13.39
N PRO A 263 -8.22 8.59 13.12
CA PRO A 263 -8.44 7.77 11.94
C PRO A 263 -9.77 7.00 12.01
N LEU A 264 -10.45 7.01 13.16
CA LEU A 264 -11.80 6.47 13.33
C LEU A 264 -12.89 7.42 12.82
N GLN A 265 -12.61 8.72 12.78
CA GLN A 265 -13.55 9.71 12.27
C GLN A 265 -13.53 9.69 10.75
N ARG A 266 -14.71 9.64 10.14
CA ARG A 266 -14.82 9.72 8.67
C ARG A 266 -14.24 11.03 8.17
N SER A 267 -13.54 10.95 7.04
CA SER A 267 -13.10 12.14 6.34
C SER A 267 -14.31 12.89 5.78
N ASN A 268 -14.37 14.20 6.01
CA ASN A 268 -15.36 15.08 5.36
C ASN A 268 -14.93 15.49 3.94
N LEU A 269 -13.72 15.12 3.52
CA LEU A 269 -13.24 15.30 2.14
C LEU A 269 -14.04 14.36 1.26
N GLN A 270 -14.75 14.93 0.28
CA GLN A 270 -15.54 14.20 -0.71
C GLN A 270 -14.73 14.04 -1.99
#